data_AF-A0A561BB99-F1
#
_entry.id   AF-A0A561BB99-F1
#
_cell.length_a   1.000
_cell.length_b   1.000
_cell.length_c   1.000
_cell.angle_alpha   90.00
_cell.angle_beta   90.00
_cell.angle_gamma   90.00
#
_symmetry.space_group_name_H-M   'P 1'
#
loop_
_entity.id
_entity.type
_entity.pdbx_description
1 polymer ?
#
loop_
_entity_poly.entity_id
_entity_poly.type
_entity_poly.pdbx_seq_one_letter_code
_entity_poly.pdbx_strand_id
1 'polypeptide(L)'
;MTPPATTRSARPRQAAQAGVEHAPVTQRSRAYQGFQQQIIDARIRPGQFVSQRELMELLEMPLAAVRELVPRLEAAGLIKAVPQRGLQIASVDMKLIRNAWQVRAMVEREAVVHFARVASAETIARLIEAHEAILERALKPQPDAQLEKDAQAVDWGLHDLMVDSIGNEILSEIYRVNSLHVRLIRYDADSMRPVQVVPAMREHLQFLHALAAKDGEGALAHMMAHIEESKHRVLTGMLRVGQLPGSV
;
A
#
# COMPACT_ATOMS: atom_id res chain seq x y z
N MET A 1 55.74 -38.74 43.37
CA MET A 1 54.35 -38.39 43.74
C MET A 1 54.03 -37.08 43.06
N THR A 2 53.30 -37.16 41.94
CA THR A 2 53.03 -36.05 41.03
C THR A 2 51.52 -36.01 40.82
N PRO A 3 50.81 -34.90 41.08
CA PRO A 3 49.35 -34.86 41.01
C PRO A 3 48.86 -34.78 39.54
N PRO A 4 47.62 -35.23 39.26
CA PRO A 4 47.11 -35.30 37.90
C PRO A 4 46.57 -33.96 37.40
N ALA A 5 46.66 -33.77 36.08
CA ALA A 5 46.16 -32.62 35.35
C ALA A 5 44.62 -32.57 35.34
N THR A 6 44.05 -31.48 35.85
CA THR A 6 42.64 -31.14 35.69
C THR A 6 42.37 -30.50 34.33
N THR A 7 41.72 -31.25 33.44
CA THR A 7 41.17 -30.76 32.17
C THR A 7 39.98 -29.84 32.44
N ARG A 8 40.15 -28.54 32.24
CA ARG A 8 39.09 -27.53 32.38
C ARG A 8 38.24 -27.51 31.11
N SER A 9 37.05 -28.11 31.19
CA SER A 9 36.00 -28.04 30.17
C SER A 9 35.61 -26.58 29.90
N ALA A 10 35.86 -26.10 28.68
CA ALA A 10 35.43 -24.80 28.20
C ALA A 10 33.98 -24.89 27.72
N ARG A 11 33.05 -24.27 28.46
CA ARG A 11 31.67 -24.06 28.00
C ARG A 11 31.67 -23.11 26.79
N PRO A 12 30.93 -23.41 25.71
CA PRO A 12 30.80 -22.49 24.59
C PRO A 12 30.02 -21.24 25.03
N ARG A 13 30.55 -20.07 24.72
CA ARG A 13 29.87 -18.77 24.90
C ARG A 13 28.63 -18.76 24.01
N GLN A 14 27.44 -18.82 24.62
CA GLN A 14 26.19 -18.47 23.96
C GLN A 14 26.29 -17.01 23.47
N ALA A 15 26.28 -16.84 22.16
CA ALA A 15 26.10 -15.54 21.54
C ALA A 15 24.70 -15.03 21.91
N ALA A 16 24.66 -13.94 22.67
CA ALA A 16 23.43 -13.24 22.99
C ALA A 16 22.81 -12.73 21.69
N GLN A 17 21.62 -13.22 21.36
CA GLN A 17 20.76 -12.64 20.34
C GLN A 17 20.36 -11.26 20.84
N ALA A 18 20.95 -10.21 20.26
CA ALA A 18 20.48 -8.86 20.43
C ALA A 18 19.11 -8.76 19.76
N GLY A 19 18.05 -8.81 20.56
CA GLY A 19 16.71 -8.50 20.13
C GLY A 19 16.69 -7.07 19.58
N VAL A 20 16.15 -6.90 18.38
CA VAL A 20 15.81 -5.59 17.85
C VAL A 20 14.68 -5.05 18.74
N GLU A 21 15.02 -4.30 19.78
CA GLU A 21 14.06 -3.51 20.54
C GLU A 21 13.45 -2.48 19.58
N HIS A 22 12.19 -2.69 19.17
CA HIS A 22 11.44 -1.68 18.45
C HIS A 22 11.29 -0.45 19.37
N ALA A 23 11.93 0.65 18.99
CA ALA A 23 11.76 1.94 19.64
C ALA A 23 10.25 2.24 19.81
N PRO A 24 9.82 2.77 20.96
CA PRO A 24 8.41 2.98 21.23
C PRO A 24 7.79 3.88 20.16
N VAL A 25 6.73 3.39 19.50
CA VAL A 25 6.02 4.13 18.45
C VAL A 25 5.52 5.44 19.03
N THR A 26 6.07 6.55 18.52
CA THR A 26 5.73 7.89 19.01
C THR A 26 4.26 8.19 18.76
N GLN A 27 3.68 9.05 19.59
CA GLN A 27 2.29 9.48 19.41
C GLN A 27 2.05 10.12 18.02
N ARG A 28 3.07 10.80 17.48
CA ARG A 28 3.08 11.35 16.12
C ARG A 28 2.98 10.26 15.04
N SER A 29 3.78 9.19 15.20
CA SER A 29 3.73 8.05 14.28
C SER A 29 2.38 7.37 14.32
N ARG A 30 1.82 7.15 15.53
CA ARG A 30 0.47 6.59 15.69
C ARG A 30 -0.62 7.45 15.05
N ALA A 31 -0.54 8.78 15.19
CA ALA A 31 -1.53 9.67 14.58
C ALA A 31 -1.51 9.60 13.04
N TYR A 32 -0.31 9.55 12.45
CA TYR A 32 -0.16 9.40 10.99
C TYR A 32 -0.66 8.03 10.51
N GLN A 33 -0.25 6.94 11.17
CA GLN A 33 -0.73 5.58 10.88
C GLN A 33 -2.26 5.47 11.03
N GLY A 34 -2.83 6.09 12.06
CA GLY A 34 -4.28 6.17 12.24
C GLY A 34 -4.95 6.84 11.04
N PHE A 35 -4.44 7.98 10.58
CA PHE A 35 -5.00 8.66 9.41
C PHE A 35 -4.89 7.83 8.13
N GLN A 36 -3.75 7.18 7.91
CA GLN A 36 -3.58 6.23 6.81
C GLN A 36 -4.64 5.13 6.87
N GLN A 37 -4.86 4.54 8.05
CA GLN A 37 -5.87 3.50 8.23
C GLN A 37 -7.28 3.98 7.90
N GLN A 38 -7.62 5.23 8.21
CA GLN A 38 -8.93 5.80 7.85
C GLN A 38 -9.14 5.96 6.33
N ILE A 39 -8.06 6.22 5.57
CA ILE A 39 -8.09 6.18 4.10
C ILE A 39 -8.27 4.73 3.62
N ILE A 40 -7.52 3.79 4.20
CA ILE A 40 -7.57 2.36 3.86
C ILE A 40 -8.97 1.80 4.09
N ASP A 41 -9.59 2.13 5.22
CA ASP A 41 -10.93 1.69 5.61
C ASP A 41 -12.05 2.48 4.90
N ALA A 42 -11.69 3.37 3.96
CA ALA A 42 -12.65 4.16 3.20
C ALA A 42 -13.60 5.02 4.07
N ARG A 43 -13.16 5.38 5.28
CA ARG A 43 -13.89 6.24 6.24
C ARG A 43 -13.71 7.73 5.98
N ILE A 44 -12.71 8.08 5.17
CA ILE A 44 -12.45 9.45 4.71
C ILE A 44 -12.75 9.55 3.23
N ARG A 45 -13.62 10.50 2.85
CA ARG A 45 -13.95 10.77 1.45
C ARG A 45 -13.04 11.84 0.83
N PRO A 46 -12.63 11.68 -0.42
CA PRO A 46 -11.97 12.74 -1.18
C PRO A 46 -12.77 14.04 -1.20
N GLY A 47 -12.09 15.17 -1.11
CA GLY A 47 -12.69 16.50 -1.15
C GLY A 47 -13.55 16.90 0.06
N GLN A 48 -13.88 15.99 0.98
CA GLN A 48 -14.65 16.33 2.17
C GLN A 48 -13.88 17.29 3.08
N PHE A 49 -14.62 18.12 3.81
CA PHE A 49 -14.05 18.97 4.86
C PHE A 49 -14.14 18.25 6.20
N VAL A 50 -13.05 18.30 6.97
CA VAL A 50 -12.98 17.84 8.35
C VAL A 50 -12.38 18.94 9.22
N SER A 51 -12.93 19.11 10.41
CA SER A 51 -12.36 19.94 11.47
C SER A 51 -11.26 19.19 12.22
N GLN A 52 -10.41 19.91 12.96
CA GLN A 52 -9.45 19.26 13.86
C GLN A 52 -10.17 18.42 14.93
N ARG A 53 -11.37 18.82 15.34
CA ARG A 53 -12.17 18.07 16.32
C ARG A 53 -12.65 16.73 15.75
N GLU A 54 -13.18 16.73 14.53
CA GLU A 54 -13.58 15.48 13.85
C GLU A 54 -12.37 14.57 13.63
N LEU A 55 -11.20 15.12 13.30
CA LEU A 55 -9.97 14.32 13.24
C LEU A 55 -9.55 13.75 14.60
N MET A 56 -9.73 14.48 15.71
CA MET A 56 -9.47 13.93 17.05
C MET A 56 -10.38 12.74 17.34
N GLU A 57 -11.68 12.86 17.03
CA GLU A 57 -12.67 11.81 17.24
C GLU A 57 -12.39 10.60 16.34
N LEU A 58 -12.08 10.84 15.06
CA LEU A 58 -11.80 9.78 14.08
C LEU A 58 -10.49 9.03 14.36
N LEU A 59 -9.48 9.71 14.86
CA LEU A 59 -8.15 9.14 15.14
C LEU A 59 -7.99 8.68 16.59
N GLU A 60 -8.95 9.00 17.46
CA GLU A 60 -8.87 8.81 18.92
C GLU A 60 -7.60 9.43 19.52
N MET A 61 -7.28 10.66 19.08
CA MET A 61 -6.05 11.38 19.44
C MET A 61 -6.32 12.74 20.08
N PRO A 62 -5.45 13.22 20.99
CA PRO A 62 -5.59 14.55 21.57
C PRO A 62 -5.31 15.65 20.55
N LEU A 63 -5.89 16.84 20.77
CA LEU A 63 -5.76 17.99 19.88
C LEU A 63 -4.31 18.36 19.54
N ALA A 64 -3.39 18.26 20.50
CA ALA A 64 -1.98 18.54 20.28
C ALA A 64 -1.36 17.62 19.22
N ALA A 65 -1.66 16.32 19.26
CA ALA A 65 -1.18 15.35 18.27
C ALA A 65 -1.78 15.61 16.88
N VAL A 66 -3.08 15.95 16.80
CA VAL A 66 -3.73 16.32 15.54
C VAL A 66 -3.13 17.60 14.94
N ARG A 67 -2.85 18.62 15.77
CA ARG A 67 -2.21 19.86 15.32
C ARG A 67 -0.81 19.64 14.74
N GLU A 68 -0.04 18.72 15.33
CA GLU A 68 1.28 18.33 14.80
C GLU A 68 1.17 17.46 13.55
N LEU A 69 0.09 16.68 13.39
CA LEU A 69 -0.15 15.83 12.23
C LEU A 69 -0.51 16.64 10.97
N VAL A 70 -1.27 17.72 11.13
CA VAL A 70 -1.78 18.54 10.00
C VAL A 70 -0.67 18.98 9.03
N PRO A 71 0.44 19.62 9.46
CA PRO A 71 1.51 20.01 8.55
C PRO A 71 2.12 18.84 7.78
N ARG A 72 2.21 17.65 8.40
CA ARG A 72 2.72 16.43 7.75
C ARG A 72 1.76 15.94 6.67
N LEU A 73 0.45 15.96 6.94
CA LEU A 73 -0.56 15.57 5.96
C LEU A 73 -0.63 16.57 4.80
N GLU A 74 -0.49 17.86 5.06
CA GLU A 74 -0.41 18.90 4.02
C GLU A 74 0.85 18.74 3.16
N ALA A 75 2.01 18.49 3.77
CA ALA A 75 3.25 18.24 3.04
C ALA A 75 3.17 16.99 2.15
N ALA A 76 2.43 15.97 2.59
CA ALA A 76 2.12 14.77 1.81
C ALA A 76 1.03 15.01 0.74
N GLY A 77 0.41 16.19 0.72
CA GLY A 77 -0.69 16.55 -0.18
C GLY A 77 -2.02 15.87 0.14
N LEU A 78 -2.14 15.18 1.28
CA LEU A 78 -3.33 14.40 1.65
C LEU A 78 -4.47 15.27 2.17
N ILE A 79 -4.14 16.46 2.67
CA ILE A 79 -5.10 17.48 3.07
C ILE A 79 -4.62 18.87 2.63
N LYS A 80 -5.52 19.84 2.70
CA LYS A 80 -5.25 21.26 2.53
C LYS A 80 -6.01 22.06 3.59
N ALA A 81 -5.34 22.89 4.37
CA ALA A 81 -5.98 23.85 5.25
C ALA A 81 -6.63 24.97 4.41
N VAL A 82 -7.93 25.18 4.62
CA VAL A 82 -8.71 26.22 3.95
C VAL A 82 -9.18 27.20 5.02
N PRO A 83 -8.80 28.49 4.93
CA PRO A 83 -9.21 29.51 5.88
C PRO A 83 -10.72 29.50 6.12
N GLN A 84 -11.13 29.53 7.38
CA GLN A 84 -12.54 29.54 7.83
C GLN A 84 -13.39 28.32 7.43
N ARG A 85 -12.87 27.35 6.66
CA ARG A 85 -13.61 26.15 6.22
C ARG A 85 -13.10 24.85 6.85
N GLY A 86 -11.87 24.83 7.36
CA GLY A 86 -11.29 23.65 8.01
C GLY A 86 -10.24 22.97 7.14
N LEU A 87 -10.10 21.65 7.28
CA LEU A 87 -9.12 20.84 6.55
C LEU A 87 -9.86 20.09 5.44
N GLN A 88 -9.50 20.35 4.20
CA GLN A 88 -10.06 19.64 3.05
C GLN A 88 -9.20 18.41 2.76
N ILE A 89 -9.81 17.23 2.69
CA ILE A 89 -9.13 16.03 2.17
C ILE A 89 -8.80 16.25 0.70
N ALA A 90 -7.68 15.72 0.22
CA ALA A 90 -7.27 15.78 -1.18
C ALA A 90 -8.48 15.50 -2.10
N SER A 91 -8.76 16.46 -2.98
CA SER A 91 -9.80 16.32 -4.00
C SER A 91 -9.21 15.60 -5.19
N VAL A 92 -10.02 14.77 -5.86
CA VAL A 92 -9.55 14.01 -7.01
C VAL A 92 -9.81 14.81 -8.28
N ASP A 93 -8.73 15.10 -9.01
CA ASP A 93 -8.77 15.72 -10.33
C ASP A 93 -7.86 14.97 -11.31
N MET A 94 -7.93 15.31 -12.61
CA MET A 94 -7.09 14.68 -13.64
C MET A 94 -5.60 14.84 -13.39
N LYS A 95 -5.19 15.93 -12.72
CA LYS A 95 -3.78 16.19 -12.42
C LYS A 95 -3.30 15.22 -11.35
N LEU A 96 -4.06 15.02 -10.28
CA LEU A 96 -3.74 14.08 -9.21
C LEU A 96 -3.68 12.65 -9.75
N ILE A 97 -4.64 12.23 -10.57
CA ILE A 97 -4.66 10.89 -11.18
C ILE A 97 -3.39 10.65 -12.01
N ARG A 98 -3.09 11.57 -12.93
CA ARG A 98 -1.90 11.50 -13.78
C ARG A 98 -0.63 11.45 -12.94
N ASN A 99 -0.48 12.36 -11.97
CA ASN A 99 0.70 12.43 -11.13
C ASN A 99 0.89 11.13 -10.34
N ALA A 100 -0.17 10.63 -9.71
CA ALA A 100 -0.10 9.43 -8.87
C ALA A 100 0.27 8.17 -9.68
N TRP A 101 -0.31 8.02 -10.88
CA TRP A 101 0.03 6.90 -11.76
C TRP A 101 1.42 7.00 -12.39
N GLN A 102 1.92 8.21 -12.68
CA GLN A 102 3.29 8.41 -13.16
C GLN A 102 4.31 7.98 -12.11
N VAL A 103 4.14 8.42 -10.86
CA VAL A 103 5.00 7.99 -9.74
C VAL A 103 4.91 6.46 -9.57
N ARG A 104 3.69 5.92 -9.55
CA ARG A 104 3.45 4.48 -9.45
C ARG A 104 4.20 3.69 -10.53
N ALA A 105 4.06 4.09 -11.79
CA ALA A 105 4.72 3.46 -12.94
C ALA A 105 6.25 3.51 -12.85
N MET A 106 6.82 4.64 -12.44
CA MET A 106 8.27 4.78 -12.29
C MET A 106 8.82 3.86 -11.19
N VAL A 107 8.13 3.79 -10.05
CA VAL A 107 8.60 2.98 -8.91
C VAL A 107 8.37 1.49 -9.13
N GLU A 108 7.15 1.08 -9.53
CA GLU A 108 6.81 -0.34 -9.70
C GLU A 108 7.56 -0.99 -10.86
N ARG A 109 7.97 -0.21 -11.89
CA ARG A 109 8.89 -0.67 -12.93
C ARG A 109 10.22 -1.16 -12.36
N GLU A 110 10.87 -0.34 -11.54
CA GLU A 110 12.15 -0.71 -10.92
C GLU A 110 11.95 -1.84 -9.90
N ALA A 111 10.83 -1.80 -9.17
CA ALA A 111 10.47 -2.84 -8.20
C ALA A 111 10.33 -4.21 -8.85
N VAL A 112 9.57 -4.36 -9.93
CA VAL A 112 9.38 -5.67 -10.58
C VAL A 112 10.67 -6.19 -11.21
N VAL A 113 11.49 -5.32 -11.80
CA VAL A 113 12.80 -5.68 -12.37
C VAL A 113 13.76 -6.16 -11.28
N HIS A 114 13.76 -5.49 -10.12
CA HIS A 114 14.54 -5.90 -8.97
C HIS A 114 14.02 -7.23 -8.39
N PHE A 115 12.71 -7.32 -8.18
CA PHE A 115 12.04 -8.48 -7.59
C PHE A 115 12.29 -9.76 -8.41
N ALA A 116 12.28 -9.66 -9.74
CA ALA A 116 12.63 -10.77 -10.65
C ALA A 116 14.02 -11.39 -10.39
N ARG A 117 14.95 -10.64 -9.78
CA ARG A 117 16.31 -11.09 -9.50
C ARG A 117 16.45 -11.67 -8.08
N VAL A 118 15.67 -11.17 -7.13
CA VAL A 118 15.88 -11.44 -5.69
C VAL A 118 14.79 -12.31 -5.06
N ALA A 119 13.60 -12.37 -5.65
CA ALA A 119 12.49 -13.13 -5.08
C ALA A 119 12.77 -14.64 -5.10
N SER A 120 12.53 -15.30 -3.97
CA SER A 120 12.61 -16.76 -3.90
C SER A 120 11.42 -17.40 -4.62
N ALA A 121 11.63 -18.60 -5.18
CA ALA A 121 10.56 -19.39 -5.78
C ALA A 121 9.40 -19.64 -4.80
N GLU A 122 9.71 -19.85 -3.52
CA GLU A 122 8.71 -19.98 -2.45
C GLU A 122 7.88 -18.71 -2.26
N THR A 123 8.51 -17.53 -2.29
CA THR A 123 7.79 -16.25 -2.19
C THR A 123 6.85 -16.06 -3.36
N ILE A 124 7.31 -16.33 -4.59
CA ILE A 124 6.47 -16.22 -5.78
C ILE A 124 5.31 -17.22 -5.72
N ALA A 125 5.55 -18.47 -5.30
CA ALA A 125 4.50 -19.48 -5.16
C ALA A 125 3.42 -19.06 -4.15
N ARG A 126 3.82 -18.53 -2.98
CA ARG A 126 2.85 -18.00 -1.98
C ARG A 126 2.04 -16.83 -2.50
N LEU A 127 2.65 -15.95 -3.30
CA LEU A 127 1.92 -14.85 -3.93
C LEU A 127 0.90 -15.39 -4.93
N ILE A 128 1.28 -16.32 -5.81
CA ILE A 128 0.35 -16.95 -6.76
C ILE A 128 -0.83 -17.59 -6.02
N GLU A 129 -0.56 -18.42 -5.01
CA GLU A 129 -1.60 -19.08 -4.20
C GLU A 129 -2.57 -18.07 -3.56
N ALA A 130 -2.06 -16.97 -3.00
CA ALA A 130 -2.90 -15.94 -2.41
C ALA A 130 -3.83 -15.27 -3.45
N HIS A 131 -3.35 -15.03 -4.67
CA HIS A 131 -4.14 -14.42 -5.74
C HIS A 131 -5.17 -15.39 -6.31
N GLU A 132 -4.79 -16.67 -6.49
CA GLU A 132 -5.71 -17.72 -6.93
C GLU A 132 -6.84 -17.94 -5.92
N ALA A 133 -6.56 -17.91 -4.62
CA ALA A 133 -7.56 -18.02 -3.57
C ALA A 133 -8.59 -16.87 -3.60
N ILE A 134 -8.15 -15.63 -3.85
CA ILE A 134 -9.05 -14.50 -4.06
C ILE A 134 -9.88 -14.70 -5.32
N LEU A 135 -9.27 -15.14 -6.42
CA LEU A 135 -9.95 -15.36 -7.69
C LEU A 135 -11.03 -16.45 -7.57
N GLU A 136 -10.73 -17.56 -6.89
CA GLU A 136 -11.70 -18.63 -6.65
C GLU A 136 -12.92 -18.11 -5.89
N ARG A 137 -12.72 -17.33 -4.83
CA ARG A 137 -13.81 -16.71 -4.06
C ARG A 137 -14.60 -15.71 -4.90
N ALA A 138 -13.92 -14.88 -5.68
CA ALA A 138 -14.52 -13.85 -6.52
C ALA A 138 -15.39 -14.41 -7.67
N LEU A 139 -15.09 -15.62 -8.14
CA LEU A 139 -15.83 -16.29 -9.21
C LEU A 139 -17.07 -17.07 -8.70
N LYS A 140 -17.31 -17.13 -7.38
CA LYS A 140 -18.51 -17.76 -6.82
C LYS A 140 -19.75 -16.91 -7.15
N PRO A 141 -20.94 -17.54 -7.35
CA PRO A 141 -22.18 -16.81 -7.63
C PRO A 141 -22.56 -15.79 -6.55
N GLN A 142 -22.18 -16.06 -5.31
CA GLN A 142 -22.34 -15.16 -4.17
C GLN A 142 -20.99 -15.07 -3.45
N PRO A 143 -20.16 -14.08 -3.77
CA PRO A 143 -18.90 -13.87 -3.08
C PRO A 143 -19.14 -13.48 -1.62
N ASP A 144 -18.22 -13.85 -0.74
CA ASP A 144 -18.35 -13.57 0.68
C ASP A 144 -18.09 -12.08 1.01
N ALA A 145 -18.60 -11.63 2.15
CA ALA A 145 -18.55 -10.22 2.55
C ALA A 145 -17.13 -9.70 2.86
N GLN A 146 -16.13 -10.59 3.05
CA GLN A 146 -14.74 -10.20 3.29
C GLN A 146 -13.90 -10.13 2.02
N LEU A 147 -14.42 -10.60 0.88
CA LEU A 147 -13.67 -10.68 -0.37
C LEU A 147 -12.98 -9.38 -0.72
N GLU A 148 -13.69 -8.25 -0.67
CA GLU A 148 -13.14 -6.95 -1.07
C GLU A 148 -11.94 -6.56 -0.20
N LYS A 149 -12.07 -6.73 1.13
CA LYS A 149 -11.02 -6.39 2.09
C LYS A 149 -9.80 -7.28 1.89
N ASP A 150 -10.00 -8.58 1.73
CA ASP A 150 -8.91 -9.53 1.52
C ASP A 150 -8.23 -9.32 0.17
N ALA A 151 -9.00 -9.05 -0.89
CA ALA A 151 -8.49 -8.74 -2.22
C ALA A 151 -7.63 -7.47 -2.21
N GLN A 152 -8.06 -6.43 -1.49
CA GLN A 152 -7.25 -5.21 -1.31
C GLN A 152 -5.97 -5.51 -0.53
N ALA A 153 -6.03 -6.32 0.53
CA ALA A 153 -4.84 -6.69 1.29
C ALA A 153 -3.82 -7.44 0.40
N VAL A 154 -4.30 -8.35 -0.46
CA VAL A 154 -3.46 -9.07 -1.43
C VAL A 154 -2.88 -8.13 -2.49
N ASP A 155 -3.70 -7.27 -3.12
CA ASP A 155 -3.26 -6.29 -4.14
C ASP A 155 -2.17 -5.37 -3.56
N TRP A 156 -2.48 -4.66 -2.47
CA TRP A 156 -1.53 -3.71 -1.89
C TRP A 156 -0.30 -4.39 -1.31
N GLY A 157 -0.46 -5.54 -0.66
CA GLY A 157 0.64 -6.30 -0.09
C GLY A 157 1.64 -6.79 -1.13
N LEU A 158 1.17 -7.16 -2.33
CA LEU A 158 2.04 -7.53 -3.45
C LEU A 158 2.90 -6.35 -3.89
N HIS A 159 2.30 -5.19 -4.15
CA HIS A 159 3.07 -4.02 -4.61
C HIS A 159 4.03 -3.50 -3.55
N ASP A 160 3.58 -3.39 -2.29
CA ASP A 160 4.43 -2.98 -1.17
C ASP A 160 5.63 -3.94 -1.01
N LEU A 161 5.41 -5.26 -1.11
CA LEU A 161 6.47 -6.26 -1.04
C LEU A 161 7.51 -6.09 -2.16
N MET A 162 7.07 -5.86 -3.40
CA MET A 162 7.99 -5.65 -4.52
C MET A 162 8.82 -4.38 -4.32
N VAL A 163 8.19 -3.28 -3.90
CA VAL A 163 8.89 -2.01 -3.65
C VAL A 163 9.87 -2.14 -2.48
N ASP A 164 9.43 -2.73 -1.37
CA ASP A 164 10.27 -2.91 -0.18
C ASP A 164 11.45 -3.86 -0.41
N SER A 165 11.33 -4.79 -1.37
CA SER A 165 12.44 -5.68 -1.76
C SER A 165 13.68 -4.94 -2.27
N ILE A 166 13.52 -3.71 -2.77
CA ILE A 166 14.63 -2.87 -3.24
C ILE A 166 15.57 -2.50 -2.07
N GLY A 167 15.06 -2.48 -0.83
CA GLY A 167 15.84 -2.09 0.35
C GLY A 167 16.16 -0.59 0.41
N ASN A 168 15.36 0.25 -0.26
CA ASN A 168 15.49 1.71 -0.24
C ASN A 168 14.33 2.35 0.52
N GLU A 169 14.57 2.66 1.80
CA GLU A 169 13.53 3.21 2.70
C GLU A 169 12.93 4.53 2.21
N ILE A 170 13.74 5.38 1.55
CA ILE A 170 13.27 6.66 0.99
C ILE A 170 12.28 6.39 -0.14
N LEU A 171 12.59 5.44 -1.02
CA LEU A 171 11.71 5.05 -2.12
C LEU A 171 10.41 4.44 -1.60
N SER A 172 10.51 3.55 -0.60
CA SER A 172 9.34 2.96 0.06
C SER A 172 8.44 4.02 0.70
N GLU A 173 9.00 5.04 1.38
CA GLU A 173 8.19 6.11 1.97
C GLU A 173 7.47 6.94 0.90
N ILE A 174 8.18 7.33 -0.17
CA ILE A 174 7.58 8.04 -1.32
C ILE A 174 6.43 7.21 -1.93
N TYR A 175 6.66 5.90 -2.11
CA TYR A 175 5.66 5.01 -2.68
C TYR A 175 4.43 4.85 -1.78
N ARG A 176 4.61 4.68 -0.47
CA ARG A 176 3.50 4.57 0.49
C ARG A 176 2.68 5.85 0.60
N VAL A 177 3.30 7.03 0.47
CA VAL A 177 2.53 8.29 0.37
C VAL A 177 1.72 8.32 -0.92
N ASN A 178 2.33 7.94 -2.05
CA ASN A 178 1.64 7.89 -3.32
C ASN A 178 0.48 6.88 -3.32
N SER A 179 0.63 5.73 -2.68
CA SER A 179 -0.42 4.70 -2.62
C SER A 179 -1.66 5.18 -1.87
N LEU A 180 -1.54 6.10 -0.90
CA LEU A 180 -2.68 6.76 -0.26
C LEU A 180 -3.47 7.63 -1.24
N HIS A 181 -2.79 8.36 -2.13
CA HIS A 181 -3.44 9.11 -3.20
C HIS A 181 -4.17 8.19 -4.16
N VAL A 182 -3.54 7.08 -4.56
CA VAL A 182 -4.17 6.06 -5.42
C VAL A 182 -5.42 5.47 -4.75
N ARG A 183 -5.40 5.22 -3.43
CA ARG A 183 -6.56 4.73 -2.66
C ARG A 183 -7.70 5.76 -2.65
N LEU A 184 -7.41 7.03 -2.38
CA LEU A 184 -8.41 8.10 -2.43
C LEU A 184 -9.05 8.22 -3.82
N ILE A 185 -8.24 8.18 -4.88
CA ILE A 185 -8.70 8.18 -6.27
C ILE A 185 -9.61 6.98 -6.56
N ARG A 186 -9.19 5.78 -6.13
CA ARG A 186 -9.96 4.55 -6.37
C ARG A 186 -11.31 4.56 -5.66
N TYR A 187 -11.35 5.13 -4.46
CA TYR A 187 -12.58 5.32 -3.70
C TYR A 187 -13.53 6.32 -4.38
N ASP A 188 -13.01 7.45 -4.85
CA ASP A 188 -13.82 8.45 -5.57
C ASP A 188 -14.48 7.87 -6.83
N ALA A 189 -13.70 7.12 -7.62
CA ALA A 189 -14.15 6.53 -8.87
C ALA A 189 -15.14 5.36 -8.74
N ASP A 190 -15.54 4.99 -7.52
CA ASP A 190 -16.27 3.74 -7.23
C ASP A 190 -15.62 2.52 -7.94
N SER A 191 -14.29 2.55 -7.98
CA SER A 191 -13.45 1.59 -8.70
C SER A 191 -12.93 0.46 -7.81
N MET A 192 -13.26 0.51 -6.51
CA MET A 192 -12.99 -0.56 -5.54
C MET A 192 -14.07 -1.65 -5.51
N ARG A 193 -15.03 -1.60 -6.44
CA ARG A 193 -16.14 -2.57 -6.50
C ARG A 193 -15.64 -4.01 -6.75
N PRO A 194 -16.40 -5.03 -6.30
CA PRO A 194 -16.11 -6.45 -6.55
C PRO A 194 -15.82 -6.78 -8.01
N VAL A 195 -16.49 -6.08 -8.93
CA VAL A 195 -16.33 -6.26 -10.38
C VAL A 195 -14.88 -6.02 -10.86
N GLN A 196 -14.08 -5.27 -10.12
CA GLN A 196 -12.68 -4.97 -10.46
C GLN A 196 -11.68 -5.94 -9.80
N VAL A 197 -12.11 -6.78 -8.86
CA VAL A 197 -11.26 -7.77 -8.20
C VAL A 197 -10.74 -8.80 -9.20
N VAL A 198 -11.64 -9.38 -10.01
CA VAL A 198 -11.27 -10.43 -10.97
C VAL A 198 -10.25 -9.95 -12.01
N PRO A 199 -10.44 -8.81 -12.71
CA PRO A 199 -9.44 -8.28 -13.63
C PRO A 199 -8.09 -8.02 -12.96
N ALA A 200 -8.07 -7.36 -11.80
CA ALA A 200 -6.83 -7.04 -11.11
C ALA A 200 -6.04 -8.30 -10.71
N MET A 201 -6.69 -9.30 -10.11
CA MET A 201 -6.03 -10.55 -9.71
C MET A 201 -5.49 -11.32 -10.92
N ARG A 202 -6.21 -11.32 -12.05
CA ARG A 202 -5.72 -11.95 -13.29
C ARG A 202 -4.50 -11.24 -13.85
N GLU A 203 -4.49 -9.90 -13.85
CA GLU A 203 -3.34 -9.10 -14.27
C GLU A 203 -2.12 -9.36 -13.37
N HIS A 204 -2.32 -9.47 -12.05
CA HIS A 204 -1.24 -9.84 -11.13
C HIS A 204 -0.66 -11.22 -11.40
N LEU A 205 -1.53 -12.21 -11.61
CA LEU A 205 -1.09 -13.57 -11.94
C LEU A 205 -0.24 -13.61 -13.22
N GLN A 206 -0.51 -12.75 -14.21
CA GLN A 206 0.31 -12.69 -15.43
C GLN A 206 1.78 -12.37 -15.12
N PHE A 207 2.06 -11.30 -14.36
CA PHE A 207 3.46 -11.00 -14.02
C PHE A 207 4.03 -11.94 -12.96
N LEU A 208 3.23 -12.47 -12.04
CA LEU A 208 3.69 -13.49 -11.09
C LEU A 208 4.11 -14.79 -11.77
N HIS A 209 3.37 -15.26 -12.78
CA HIS A 209 3.76 -16.43 -13.57
C HIS A 209 5.00 -16.17 -14.42
N ALA A 210 5.14 -14.96 -15.00
CA ALA A 210 6.38 -14.57 -15.68
C ALA A 210 7.58 -14.58 -14.73
N LEU A 211 7.42 -14.05 -13.50
CA LEU A 211 8.44 -14.13 -12.45
C LEU A 211 8.79 -15.59 -12.10
N ALA A 212 7.80 -16.47 -11.96
CA ALA A 212 8.01 -17.89 -11.70
C ALA A 212 8.78 -18.60 -12.83
N ALA A 213 8.52 -18.21 -14.09
CA ALA A 213 9.21 -18.68 -15.27
C ALA A 213 10.60 -18.03 -15.48
N LYS A 214 11.03 -17.14 -14.57
CA LYS A 214 12.25 -16.32 -14.69
C LYS A 214 12.27 -15.42 -15.93
N ASP A 215 11.10 -15.06 -16.43
CA ASP A 215 10.90 -14.11 -17.52
C ASP A 215 10.74 -12.69 -16.95
N GLY A 216 11.87 -12.01 -16.70
CA GLY A 216 11.89 -10.65 -16.17
C GLY A 216 11.34 -9.61 -17.15
N GLU A 217 11.49 -9.81 -18.45
CA GLU A 217 10.96 -8.90 -19.47
C GLU A 217 9.43 -9.01 -19.56
N GLY A 218 8.91 -10.24 -19.58
CA GLY A 218 7.47 -10.49 -19.52
C GLY A 218 6.84 -9.97 -18.22
N ALA A 219 7.50 -10.17 -17.07
CA ALA A 219 7.02 -9.64 -15.80
C ALA A 219 6.90 -8.10 -15.83
N LEU A 220 7.91 -7.41 -16.38
CA LEU A 220 7.87 -5.96 -16.56
C LEU A 220 6.76 -5.52 -17.51
N ALA A 221 6.61 -6.18 -18.66
CA ALA A 221 5.57 -5.85 -19.63
C ALA A 221 4.16 -5.98 -19.02
N HIS A 222 3.90 -7.08 -18.31
CA HIS A 222 2.65 -7.32 -17.61
C HIS A 222 2.39 -6.34 -16.46
N MET A 223 3.43 -5.96 -15.69
CA MET A 223 3.31 -4.91 -14.66
C MET A 223 2.91 -3.55 -15.27
N MET A 224 3.58 -3.13 -16.35
CA MET A 224 3.26 -1.86 -17.00
C MET A 224 1.84 -1.85 -17.58
N ALA A 225 1.39 -2.96 -18.17
CA ALA A 225 0.02 -3.13 -18.63
C ALA A 225 -0.99 -3.04 -17.47
N HIS A 226 -0.73 -3.72 -16.35
CA HIS A 226 -1.56 -3.66 -15.14
C HIS A 226 -1.72 -2.21 -14.62
N ILE A 227 -0.64 -1.44 -14.59
CA ILE A 227 -0.69 -0.05 -14.12
C ILE A 227 -1.57 0.81 -15.03
N GLU A 228 -1.46 0.62 -16.35
CA GLU A 228 -2.28 1.35 -17.33
C GLU A 228 -3.76 0.94 -17.25
N GLU A 229 -4.06 -0.35 -17.16
CA GLU A 229 -5.43 -0.85 -17.02
C GLU A 229 -6.07 -0.38 -15.70
N SER A 230 -5.30 -0.34 -14.62
CA SER A 230 -5.73 0.25 -13.34
C SER A 230 -6.11 1.73 -13.50
N LYS A 231 -5.38 2.48 -14.33
CA LYS A 231 -5.68 3.89 -14.64
C LYS A 231 -6.98 4.01 -15.44
N HIS A 232 -7.12 3.20 -16.49
CA HIS A 232 -8.31 3.16 -17.33
C HIS A 232 -9.58 2.84 -16.54
N ARG A 233 -9.50 1.90 -15.59
CA ARG A 233 -10.63 1.57 -14.70
C ARG A 233 -11.09 2.76 -13.87
N VAL A 234 -10.17 3.52 -13.30
CA VAL A 234 -10.49 4.74 -12.54
C VAL A 234 -11.17 5.78 -13.42
N LEU A 235 -10.57 6.10 -14.58
CA LEU A 235 -11.13 7.11 -15.49
C LEU A 235 -12.53 6.71 -15.99
N THR A 236 -12.73 5.44 -16.31
CA THR A 236 -14.04 4.91 -16.70
C THR A 236 -15.04 4.94 -15.54
N GLY A 237 -14.59 4.67 -14.32
CA GLY A 237 -15.41 4.78 -13.11
C GLY A 237 -15.95 6.19 -12.92
N MET A 238 -15.08 7.20 -12.98
CA MET A 238 -15.45 8.62 -12.86
C MET A 238 -16.48 9.07 -13.89
N LEU A 239 -16.34 8.64 -15.14
CA LEU A 239 -17.32 8.91 -16.20
C LEU A 239 -18.71 8.35 -15.88
N ARG A 240 -18.78 7.17 -15.24
CA ARG A 240 -20.06 6.51 -14.89
C ARG A 240 -20.75 7.17 -13.70
N VAL A 241 -20.00 7.74 -12.77
CA VAL A 241 -20.53 8.42 -11.57
C VAL A 241 -20.96 9.87 -11.89
N GLY A 242 -20.77 10.35 -13.13
CA GLY A 242 -21.09 11.72 -13.52
C GLY A 242 -20.15 12.76 -12.89
N GLN A 243 -19.03 12.32 -12.31
CA GLN A 243 -17.99 13.16 -11.76
C GLN A 243 -16.93 13.36 -12.83
N LEU A 244 -17.16 14.32 -13.73
CA LEU A 244 -16.09 14.77 -14.62
C LEU A 244 -15.09 15.62 -13.81
N PRO A 245 -13.82 15.20 -13.71
CA PRO A 245 -12.80 16.03 -13.07
C PRO A 245 -12.58 17.31 -13.89
N GLY A 246 -13.04 18.44 -13.36
CA GLY A 246 -12.92 19.77 -14.00
C GLY A 246 -14.22 20.57 -14.14
N SER A 247 -15.34 20.12 -13.56
CA SER A 247 -16.60 20.90 -13.56
C SER A 247 -16.67 21.87 -12.38
N VAL A 248 -15.80 22.89 -12.37
CA VAL A 248 -16.05 24.21 -11.76
C VAL A 248 -15.39 25.26 -12.64
#